data_AF-A0A380Q3R7-F1
#
_entry.id   AF-A0A380Q3R7-F1
#
_cell.length_a   1.000
_cell.length_b   1.000
_cell.length_c   1.000
_cell.angle_alpha   90.00
_cell.angle_beta   90.00
_cell.angle_gamma   90.00
#
_symmetry.space_group_name_H-M   'P 1'
#
loop_
_entity.id
_entity.type
_entity.pdbx_description
1 polymer ?
#
loop_
_entity_poly.entity_id
_entity_poly.type
_entity_poly.pdbx_seq_one_letter_code
_entity_poly.pdbx_strand_id
1 'polypeptide(L)'
;MDEKSALKLLHSSLELLPSAVTRRVTQHLEDIINYEPVIGIMGKTGAGKSSLCNAIFSQPLSPTSNVHACTRKAKSFRLSIGSRQMTIIDLPGVGESSDRDKEYQDLYEQWLPKLDLIIWVIKADDRALSVDQHFYQNVICAAPEYQDNVVFVLNQVDKIEPCREWDSIQNCPSSEQKNTIVLKIRAVEGAMG
;
A
#
# COMPACT_ATOMS: atom_id res chain seq x y z
N MET A 1 -28.05 14.00 -8.12
CA MET A 1 -27.74 14.17 -9.55
C MET A 1 -26.85 13.01 -9.93
N ASP A 2 -27.31 12.15 -10.84
CA ASP A 2 -26.59 10.93 -11.24
C ASP A 2 -25.31 11.28 -12.02
N GLU A 3 -24.24 10.50 -11.86
CA GLU A 3 -22.92 10.69 -12.49
C GLU A 3 -23.04 10.70 -14.03
N LYS A 4 -23.98 9.88 -14.56
CA LYS A 4 -24.39 9.90 -15.97
C LYS A 4 -25.07 11.19 -16.41
N SER A 5 -25.76 11.88 -15.51
CA SER A 5 -26.44 13.14 -15.82
C SER A 5 -25.44 14.31 -15.92
N ALA A 6 -24.42 14.33 -15.07
CA ALA A 6 -23.34 15.32 -15.13
C ALA A 6 -22.48 15.17 -16.40
N LEU A 7 -22.13 13.93 -16.77
CA LEU A 7 -21.43 13.64 -18.02
C LEU A 7 -22.24 14.06 -19.26
N LYS A 8 -23.56 13.87 -19.25
CA LYS A 8 -24.43 14.30 -20.35
C LYS A 8 -24.43 15.82 -20.58
N LEU A 9 -24.40 16.60 -19.50
CA LEU A 9 -24.33 18.07 -19.57
C LEU A 9 -22.97 18.56 -20.08
N LEU A 10 -21.90 17.84 -19.75
CA LEU A 10 -20.57 18.12 -20.28
C LEU A 10 -20.50 17.79 -21.78
N HIS A 11 -21.08 16.66 -22.21
CA HIS A 11 -21.10 16.26 -23.62
C HIS A 11 -21.70 17.32 -24.55
N SER A 12 -22.85 17.91 -24.19
CA SER A 12 -23.46 18.96 -25.04
C SER A 12 -22.61 20.22 -25.15
N SER A 13 -21.81 20.53 -24.13
CA SER A 13 -20.89 21.67 -24.16
C SER A 13 -19.62 21.37 -24.97
N LEU A 14 -19.18 20.11 -24.99
CA LEU A 14 -18.01 19.64 -25.74
C LEU A 14 -18.30 19.43 -27.24
N GLU A 15 -19.57 19.30 -27.65
CA GLU A 15 -20.00 19.26 -29.05
C GLU A 15 -19.75 20.59 -29.80
N LEU A 16 -19.56 21.69 -29.07
CA LEU A 16 -19.21 23.00 -29.63
C LEU A 16 -17.74 23.11 -30.06
N LEU A 17 -16.90 22.15 -29.68
CA LEU A 17 -15.48 22.12 -29.98
C LEU A 17 -15.19 21.31 -31.27
N PRO A 18 -14.05 21.56 -31.94
CA PRO A 18 -13.60 20.69 -33.02
C PRO A 18 -13.45 19.24 -32.54
N SER A 19 -13.85 18.28 -33.38
CA SER A 19 -13.93 16.86 -33.03
C SER A 19 -12.64 16.27 -32.43
N ALA A 20 -11.47 16.73 -32.91
CA ALA A 20 -10.18 16.33 -32.35
C ALA A 20 -9.97 16.78 -30.90
N VAL A 21 -10.47 17.98 -30.55
CA VAL A 21 -10.41 18.54 -29.19
C VAL A 21 -11.44 17.86 -28.30
N THR A 22 -12.68 17.71 -28.78
CA THR A 22 -13.74 16.97 -28.07
C THR A 22 -13.27 15.58 -27.67
N ARG A 23 -12.72 14.82 -28.62
CA ARG A 23 -12.20 13.47 -28.36
C ARG A 23 -11.10 13.47 -27.29
N ARG A 24 -10.16 14.41 -27.37
CA ARG A 24 -9.08 14.53 -26.37
C ARG A 24 -9.61 14.82 -24.97
N VAL A 25 -10.55 15.76 -24.86
CA VAL A 25 -11.13 16.15 -23.56
C VAL A 25 -11.97 15.02 -22.98
N THR A 26 -12.83 14.38 -23.78
CA THR A 26 -13.63 13.24 -23.33
C THR A 26 -12.76 12.08 -22.87
N GLN A 27 -11.72 11.73 -23.64
CA GLN A 27 -10.78 10.67 -23.24
C GLN A 27 -10.13 10.98 -21.89
N HIS A 28 -9.67 12.22 -21.69
CA HIS A 28 -9.04 12.61 -20.44
C HIS A 28 -10.01 12.62 -19.25
N LEU A 29 -11.27 13.04 -19.47
CA LEU A 29 -12.31 12.95 -18.45
C LEU A 29 -12.64 11.50 -18.09
N GLU A 30 -12.72 10.62 -19.08
CA GLU A 30 -12.91 9.18 -18.85
C GLU A 30 -11.75 8.57 -18.07
N ASP A 31 -10.51 8.94 -18.39
CA ASP A 31 -9.33 8.47 -17.66
C ASP A 31 -9.34 8.94 -16.20
N ILE A 32 -9.76 10.19 -15.93
CA ILE A 32 -9.86 10.74 -14.56
C ILE A 32 -11.01 10.07 -13.78
N ILE A 33 -12.17 9.88 -14.42
CA ILE A 33 -13.37 9.33 -13.77
C ILE A 33 -13.18 7.85 -13.46
N ASN A 34 -12.56 7.10 -14.37
CA ASN A 34 -12.35 5.67 -14.24
C ASN A 34 -10.96 5.33 -13.69
N TYR A 35 -10.22 6.31 -13.18
CA TYR A 35 -8.91 6.06 -12.58
C TYR A 35 -9.04 5.13 -11.38
N GLU A 36 -8.21 4.10 -11.34
CA GLU A 36 -8.16 3.11 -10.28
C GLU A 36 -6.78 3.14 -9.61
N PRO A 37 -6.70 3.61 -8.36
CA PRO A 37 -5.44 3.62 -7.63
C PRO A 37 -4.89 2.21 -7.42
N VAL A 38 -3.58 2.06 -7.52
CA VAL A 38 -2.83 0.83 -7.27
C VAL A 38 -1.91 1.04 -6.06
N ILE A 39 -2.16 0.30 -4.99
CA ILE A 39 -1.45 0.42 -3.72
C ILE A 39 -0.59 -0.83 -3.50
N GLY A 40 0.72 -0.67 -3.33
CA GLY A 40 1.62 -1.78 -2.99
C GLY A 40 1.79 -1.92 -1.49
N ILE A 41 1.76 -3.14 -0.96
CA ILE A 41 2.10 -3.44 0.43
C ILE A 41 3.44 -4.15 0.47
N MET A 42 4.41 -3.52 1.13
CA MET A 42 5.81 -3.97 1.24
C MET A 42 6.23 -4.13 2.71
N GLY A 43 7.38 -4.77 2.93
CA GLY A 43 7.97 -4.96 4.26
C GLY A 43 8.34 -6.41 4.55
N LYS A 44 9.03 -6.64 5.67
CA LYS A 44 9.55 -7.96 6.05
C LYS A 44 8.50 -9.08 6.09
N THR A 45 8.95 -10.33 5.92
CA THR A 45 8.11 -11.49 6.18
C THR A 45 7.62 -11.47 7.63
N GLY A 46 6.34 -11.84 7.82
CA GLY A 46 5.73 -11.86 9.16
C GLY A 46 5.38 -10.48 9.73
N ALA A 47 5.64 -9.38 9.01
CA ALA A 47 5.21 -8.03 9.43
C ALA A 47 3.69 -7.85 9.43
N GLY A 48 2.95 -8.74 8.74
CA GLY A 48 1.47 -8.77 8.73
C GLY A 48 0.84 -8.08 7.51
N LYS A 49 1.54 -7.98 6.39
CA LYS A 49 1.06 -7.41 5.11
C LYS A 49 -0.29 -7.97 4.65
N SER A 50 -0.39 -9.29 4.51
CA SER A 50 -1.63 -9.94 4.08
C SER A 50 -2.76 -9.80 5.12
N SER A 51 -2.43 -9.75 6.42
CA SER A 51 -3.41 -9.49 7.47
C SER A 51 -3.93 -8.05 7.43
N LEU A 52 -3.04 -7.07 7.20
CA LEU A 52 -3.39 -5.67 7.02
C LEU A 52 -4.27 -5.49 5.78
N CYS A 53 -3.91 -6.14 4.67
CA CYS A 53 -4.76 -6.22 3.49
C CYS A 53 -6.17 -6.69 3.89
N ASN A 54 -6.31 -7.89 4.46
CA ASN A 54 -7.61 -8.41 4.87
C ASN A 54 -8.38 -7.50 5.85
N ALA A 55 -7.69 -6.82 6.78
CA ALA A 55 -8.32 -5.93 7.77
C ALA A 55 -8.88 -4.65 7.13
N ILE A 56 -8.14 -4.03 6.20
CA ILE A 56 -8.61 -2.87 5.44
C ILE A 56 -9.86 -3.26 4.61
N PHE A 57 -9.91 -4.51 4.14
CA PHE A 57 -10.97 -5.00 3.26
C PHE A 57 -12.00 -5.86 3.97
N SER A 58 -12.71 -5.29 4.95
CA SER A 58 -13.81 -5.95 5.72
C SER A 58 -15.01 -6.45 4.86
N GLN A 59 -14.89 -6.53 3.53
CA GLN A 59 -15.82 -7.12 2.58
C GLN A 59 -15.14 -8.27 1.80
N PRO A 60 -15.89 -9.24 1.24
CA PRO A 60 -15.27 -10.37 0.56
C PRO A 60 -14.41 -9.90 -0.62
N LEU A 61 -13.09 -10.06 -0.47
CA LEU A 61 -12.12 -9.87 -1.53
C LEU A 61 -12.47 -10.81 -2.69
N SER A 62 -12.66 -10.26 -3.89
CA SER A 62 -12.66 -11.07 -5.10
C SER A 62 -11.19 -11.19 -5.56
N PRO A 63 -10.56 -12.37 -5.44
CA PRO A 63 -9.26 -12.55 -6.07
C PRO A 63 -9.45 -12.40 -7.58
N THR A 64 -8.91 -11.32 -8.16
CA THR A 64 -8.88 -11.19 -9.62
C THR A 64 -8.00 -12.29 -10.18
N SER A 65 -8.52 -13.03 -11.17
CA SER A 65 -7.88 -14.20 -11.77
C SER A 65 -6.50 -13.87 -12.32
N ASN A 66 -5.47 -14.19 -11.53
CA ASN A 66 -4.13 -14.67 -11.93
C ASN A 66 -3.25 -15.04 -10.72
N VAL A 67 -3.84 -15.42 -9.59
CA VAL A 67 -3.09 -15.67 -8.35
C VAL A 67 -3.19 -17.15 -7.97
N HIS A 68 -2.17 -17.93 -8.36
CA HIS A 68 -1.87 -19.18 -7.68
C HIS A 68 -1.45 -18.88 -6.24
N ALA A 69 -1.97 -19.66 -5.30
CA ALA A 69 -1.63 -19.62 -3.88
C ALA A 69 -0.13 -19.93 -3.65
N CYS A 70 0.71 -18.91 -3.73
CA CYS A 70 2.09 -18.92 -3.25
C CYS A 70 2.53 -17.48 -2.99
N THR A 71 2.99 -17.19 -1.78
CA THR A 71 3.51 -15.88 -1.32
C THR A 71 4.82 -15.47 -2.00
N ARG A 72 5.19 -16.09 -3.12
CA ARG A 72 6.41 -15.82 -3.92
C ARG A 72 6.13 -14.95 -5.14
N LYS A 73 4.85 -14.64 -5.41
CA LYS A 73 4.42 -13.72 -6.48
C LYS A 73 3.56 -12.63 -5.86
N ALA A 74 3.63 -11.44 -6.43
CA ALA A 74 2.74 -10.34 -6.07
C ALA A 74 1.28 -10.77 -6.25
N LYS A 75 0.46 -10.58 -5.22
CA LYS A 75 -0.97 -10.92 -5.25
C LYS A 75 -1.77 -9.64 -5.47
N SER A 76 -2.63 -9.66 -6.49
CA SER A 76 -3.51 -8.53 -6.78
C SER A 76 -4.90 -8.76 -6.20
N PHE A 77 -5.40 -7.76 -5.49
CA PHE A 77 -6.72 -7.72 -4.90
C PHE A 77 -7.44 -6.46 -5.39
N ARG A 78 -8.55 -6.61 -6.10
CA ARG A 78 -9.36 -5.48 -6.53
C ARG A 78 -10.51 -5.25 -5.56
N LEU A 79 -10.68 -4.00 -5.14
CA LEU A 79 -11.74 -3.57 -4.25
C LEU A 79 -12.65 -2.59 -4.99
N SER A 80 -13.96 -2.73 -4.78
CA SER A 80 -14.96 -1.78 -5.24
C SER A 80 -15.66 -1.12 -4.05
N ILE A 81 -15.60 0.21 -3.95
CA ILE A 81 -16.35 1.00 -2.97
C ILE A 81 -17.33 1.90 -3.74
N GLY A 82 -18.59 1.51 -3.77
CA GLY A 82 -19.59 2.18 -4.61
C GLY A 82 -19.25 2.01 -6.10
N SER A 83 -19.10 3.13 -6.82
CA SER A 83 -18.68 3.15 -8.24
C SER A 83 -17.16 3.17 -8.43
N ARG A 84 -16.37 3.39 -7.37
CA ARG A 84 -14.92 3.50 -7.46
C ARG A 84 -14.25 2.16 -7.23
N GLN A 85 -13.13 1.96 -7.92
CA GLN A 85 -12.32 0.75 -7.80
C GLN A 85 -10.89 1.13 -7.40
N MET A 86 -10.22 0.22 -6.68
CA MET A 86 -8.80 0.31 -6.36
C MET A 86 -8.19 -1.08 -6.38
N THR A 87 -6.89 -1.17 -6.60
CA THR A 87 -6.13 -2.42 -6.60
C THR A 87 -5.09 -2.38 -5.51
N ILE A 88 -4.97 -3.46 -4.74
CA ILE A 88 -3.89 -3.69 -3.78
C ILE A 88 -3.00 -4.79 -4.30
N ILE A 89 -1.70 -4.54 -4.25
CA ILE A 89 -0.65 -5.50 -4.58
C ILE A 89 0.05 -5.91 -3.28
N ASP A 90 -0.22 -7.12 -2.79
CA ASP A 90 0.52 -7.72 -1.66
C ASP A 90 1.81 -8.35 -2.19
N LEU A 91 2.94 -7.71 -1.93
CA LEU A 91 4.26 -8.17 -2.38
C LEU A 91 4.87 -9.19 -1.40
N PRO A 92 5.69 -10.14 -1.86
CA PRO A 92 6.41 -11.06 -0.98
C PRO A 92 7.22 -10.30 0.06
N GLY A 93 7.34 -10.87 1.27
CA GLY A 93 8.15 -10.28 2.33
C GLY A 93 9.64 -10.52 2.15
N VAL A 94 10.42 -9.55 2.59
CA VAL A 94 11.89 -9.61 2.56
C VAL A 94 12.47 -10.13 3.87
N GLY A 95 13.74 -10.55 3.85
CA GLY A 95 14.45 -10.95 5.07
C GLY A 95 14.24 -12.39 5.53
N GLU A 96 13.68 -13.27 4.68
CA GLU A 96 13.64 -14.73 4.94
C GLU A 96 14.98 -15.41 4.64
N SER A 97 15.67 -14.97 3.59
CA SER A 97 16.95 -15.52 3.14
C SER A 97 17.66 -14.55 2.20
N SER A 98 18.95 -14.29 2.43
CA SER A 98 19.78 -13.39 1.63
C SER A 98 19.77 -13.71 0.13
N ASP A 99 19.68 -14.99 -0.22
CA ASP A 99 19.72 -15.43 -1.63
C ASP A 99 18.45 -15.01 -2.40
N ARG A 100 17.33 -14.83 -1.70
CA ARG A 100 16.04 -14.40 -2.28
C ARG A 100 15.84 -12.90 -2.23
N ASP A 101 16.61 -12.21 -1.41
CA ASP A 101 16.47 -10.78 -1.20
C ASP A 101 16.69 -10.00 -2.51
N LYS A 102 17.59 -10.49 -3.38
CA LYS A 102 17.79 -9.92 -4.72
C LYS A 102 16.57 -10.11 -5.64
N GLU A 103 15.97 -11.30 -5.66
CA GLU A 103 14.75 -11.56 -6.46
C GLU A 103 13.59 -10.66 -6.01
N TYR A 104 13.46 -10.43 -4.71
CA TYR A 104 12.44 -9.54 -4.16
C TYR A 104 12.73 -8.07 -4.43
N GLN A 105 13.99 -7.66 -4.38
CA GLN A 105 14.40 -6.31 -4.80
C GLN A 105 14.02 -6.05 -6.26
N ASP A 106 14.43 -6.94 -7.18
CA ASP A 106 14.10 -6.83 -8.60
C ASP A 106 12.57 -6.78 -8.83
N LEU A 107 11.82 -7.58 -8.07
CA LEU A 107 10.36 -7.56 -8.13
C LEU A 107 9.78 -6.22 -7.65
N TYR A 108 10.29 -5.66 -6.55
CA TYR A 108 9.81 -4.39 -6.02
C TYR A 108 10.04 -3.27 -7.03
N GLU A 109 11.25 -3.19 -7.59
CA GLU A 109 11.62 -2.22 -8.62
C GLU A 109 10.72 -2.32 -9.87
N GLN A 110 10.32 -3.53 -10.28
CA GLN A 110 9.37 -3.74 -11.38
C GLN A 110 7.94 -3.27 -11.08
N TRP A 111 7.58 -3.15 -9.81
CA TRP A 111 6.26 -2.70 -9.37
C TRP A 111 6.22 -1.20 -9.11
N LEU A 112 7.29 -0.57 -8.61
CA LEU A 112 7.30 0.86 -8.27
C LEU A 112 6.63 1.77 -9.31
N PRO A 113 6.92 1.66 -10.64
CA PRO A 113 6.32 2.56 -11.63
C PRO A 113 4.80 2.39 -11.83
N LYS A 114 4.21 1.34 -11.25
CA LYS A 114 2.79 1.00 -11.36
C LYS A 114 2.02 1.30 -10.07
N LEU A 115 2.70 1.77 -9.03
CA LEU A 115 2.10 2.02 -7.72
C LEU A 115 1.90 3.52 -7.52
N ASP A 116 0.69 3.89 -7.10
CA ASP A 116 0.35 5.25 -6.70
C ASP A 116 0.67 5.50 -5.22
N LEU A 117 0.71 4.43 -4.42
CA LEU A 117 1.04 4.47 -3.00
C LEU A 117 1.73 3.18 -2.57
N ILE A 118 2.71 3.30 -1.67
CA ILE A 118 3.43 2.20 -1.05
C ILE A 118 3.14 2.22 0.45
N ILE A 119 2.54 1.15 0.96
CA ILE A 119 2.38 0.90 2.39
C ILE A 119 3.54 0.02 2.85
N TRP A 120 4.48 0.60 3.60
CA TRP A 120 5.61 -0.13 4.16
C TRP A 120 5.30 -0.60 5.58
N VAL A 121 5.04 -1.89 5.74
CA VAL A 121 4.62 -2.48 7.02
C VAL A 121 5.85 -2.89 7.85
N ILE A 122 5.98 -2.29 9.02
CA ILE A 122 7.07 -2.55 9.97
C ILE A 122 6.48 -3.21 11.21
N LYS A 123 7.13 -4.27 11.68
CA LYS A 123 6.71 -4.98 12.89
C LYS A 123 7.19 -4.21 14.13
N ALA A 124 6.26 -3.84 15.03
CA ALA A 124 6.55 -2.96 16.16
C ALA A 124 7.51 -3.58 17.19
N ASP A 125 7.41 -4.88 17.43
CA ASP A 125 8.25 -5.64 18.37
C ASP A 125 9.62 -6.04 17.78
N ASP A 126 9.88 -5.74 16.50
CA ASP A 126 11.17 -6.05 15.89
C ASP A 126 12.26 -5.15 16.46
N ARG A 127 13.32 -5.75 16.99
CA ARG A 127 14.44 -5.02 17.57
C ARG A 127 15.38 -4.47 16.49
N ALA A 128 15.39 -5.07 15.30
CA ALA A 128 16.32 -4.73 14.23
C ALA A 128 15.58 -4.20 12.99
N LEU A 129 15.70 -2.88 12.77
CA LEU A 129 15.21 -2.22 11.55
C LEU A 129 16.17 -2.39 10.36
N SER A 130 17.34 -3.03 10.54
CA SER A 130 18.40 -3.09 9.52
C SER A 130 17.96 -3.69 8.19
N VAL A 131 17.13 -4.75 8.23
CA VAL A 131 16.61 -5.37 7.00
C VAL A 131 15.63 -4.44 6.29
N ASP A 132 14.68 -3.85 7.01
CA ASP A 132 13.77 -2.87 6.42
C ASP A 132 14.58 -1.71 5.82
N GLN A 133 15.54 -1.18 6.57
CA GLN A 133 16.37 -0.04 6.17
C GLN A 133 17.18 -0.35 4.91
N HIS A 134 17.81 -1.51 4.86
CA HIS A 134 18.57 -1.95 3.69
C HIS A 134 17.70 -1.98 2.43
N PHE A 135 16.51 -2.59 2.51
CA PHE A 135 15.59 -2.67 1.38
C PHE A 135 15.02 -1.31 1.00
N TYR A 136 14.63 -0.50 1.97
CA TYR A 136 14.13 0.84 1.71
C TYR A 136 15.19 1.70 1.00
N GLN A 137 16.44 1.66 1.46
CA GLN A 137 17.54 2.38 0.81
C GLN A 137 17.80 1.89 -0.62
N ASN A 138 17.84 0.58 -0.83
CA ASN A 138 18.18 0.02 -2.14
C ASN A 138 17.04 0.09 -3.17
N VAL A 139 15.79 0.13 -2.72
CA VAL A 139 14.61 0.12 -3.60
C VAL A 139 14.02 1.53 -3.72
N ILE A 140 13.71 2.17 -2.59
CA ILE A 140 13.00 3.45 -2.56
C ILE A 140 13.98 4.60 -2.71
N CYS A 141 15.05 4.66 -1.93
CA CYS A 141 16.01 5.77 -2.06
C CYS A 141 16.80 5.72 -3.38
N ALA A 142 16.90 4.55 -4.01
CA ALA A 142 17.46 4.42 -5.36
C ALA A 142 16.52 4.94 -6.46
N ALA A 143 15.23 5.15 -6.15
CA ALA A 143 14.22 5.68 -7.06
C ALA A 143 13.43 6.82 -6.35
N PRO A 144 14.07 8.00 -6.17
CA PRO A 144 13.55 9.09 -5.34
C PRO A 144 12.17 9.60 -5.75
N GLU A 145 11.78 9.42 -7.03
CA GLU A 145 10.47 9.80 -7.54
C GLU A 145 9.29 9.08 -6.86
N TYR A 146 9.54 7.96 -6.16
CA TYR A 146 8.52 7.23 -5.41
C TYR A 146 8.58 7.47 -3.89
N GLN A 147 9.56 8.23 -3.40
CA GLN A 147 9.80 8.40 -1.96
C GLN A 147 8.61 9.10 -1.26
N ASP A 148 8.02 10.10 -1.91
CA ASP A 148 6.85 10.83 -1.41
C ASP A 148 5.57 9.98 -1.37
N ASN A 149 5.58 8.83 -2.04
CA ASN A 149 4.43 7.91 -2.12
C ASN A 149 4.52 6.79 -1.06
N VAL A 150 5.42 6.89 -0.07
CA VAL A 150 5.57 5.86 0.97
C VAL A 150 4.88 6.27 2.27
N VAL A 151 4.04 5.37 2.79
CA VAL A 151 3.45 5.45 4.14
C VAL A 151 3.95 4.28 4.97
N PHE A 152 4.61 4.59 6.08
CA PHE A 152 5.03 3.58 7.06
C PHE A 152 3.90 3.21 8.00
N VAL A 153 3.70 1.91 8.20
CA VAL A 153 2.69 1.36 9.12
C VAL A 153 3.37 0.49 10.16
N LEU A 154 3.32 0.91 11.42
CA LEU A 154 3.72 0.06 12.55
C LEU A 154 2.60 -0.93 12.87
N ASN A 155 2.86 -2.20 12.66
CA ASN A 155 1.91 -3.29 12.91
C ASN A 155 2.33 -4.16 14.10
N GLN A 156 1.39 -4.93 14.65
CA GLN A 156 1.58 -5.78 15.83
C GLN A 156 2.02 -4.96 17.07
N VAL A 157 1.44 -3.77 17.22
CA VAL A 157 1.72 -2.86 18.34
C VAL A 157 1.28 -3.44 19.69
N ASP A 158 0.39 -4.42 19.69
CA ASP A 158 0.00 -5.23 20.85
C ASP A 158 1.18 -5.98 21.46
N LYS A 159 2.20 -6.31 20.66
CA LYS A 159 3.38 -7.08 21.08
C LYS A 159 4.55 -6.20 21.51
N ILE A 160 4.41 -4.88 21.44
CA ILE A 160 5.50 -3.97 21.80
C ILE A 160 5.74 -4.00 23.31
N GLU A 161 7.00 -3.85 23.72
CA GLU A 161 7.35 -3.91 25.14
C GLU A 161 6.78 -2.72 25.93
N PRO A 162 6.27 -2.94 27.16
CA PRO A 162 6.07 -4.25 27.81
C PRO A 162 4.89 -5.04 27.20
N CYS A 163 5.18 -6.20 26.61
CA CYS A 163 4.20 -6.92 25.76
C CYS A 163 2.98 -7.51 26.49
N ARG A 164 3.01 -7.57 27.83
CA ARG A 164 1.95 -8.15 28.65
C ARG A 164 0.93 -7.12 29.14
N GLU A 165 1.12 -5.84 28.83
CA GLU A 165 0.27 -4.77 29.35
C GLU A 165 -0.83 -4.31 28.40
N TRP A 166 -0.93 -4.93 27.23
CA TRP A 166 -2.00 -4.60 26.28
C TRP A 166 -3.37 -4.93 26.88
N ASP A 167 -4.30 -3.98 26.85
CA ASP A 167 -5.68 -4.22 27.25
C ASP A 167 -6.41 -4.91 26.09
N SER A 168 -6.61 -6.22 26.23
CA SER A 168 -7.29 -7.04 25.21
C SER A 168 -8.81 -6.83 25.17
N ILE A 169 -9.40 -6.25 26.23
CA ILE A 169 -10.83 -5.95 26.30
C ILE A 169 -11.11 -4.63 25.58
N GLN A 170 -10.31 -3.61 25.85
CA GLN A 170 -10.43 -2.29 25.21
C GLN A 170 -9.67 -2.16 23.89
N ASN A 171 -8.86 -3.17 23.56
CA ASN A 171 -7.96 -3.19 22.39
C ASN A 171 -7.07 -1.94 22.32
N CYS A 172 -6.41 -1.61 23.43
CA CYS A 172 -5.60 -0.40 23.52
C CYS A 172 -4.29 -0.61 24.32
N PRO A 173 -3.25 0.21 24.04
CA PRO A 173 -1.97 0.10 24.72
C PRO A 173 -1.99 0.71 26.13
N SER A 174 -1.16 0.17 27.01
CA SER A 174 -0.82 0.79 28.30
C SER A 174 -0.10 2.13 28.11
N SER A 175 0.01 2.93 29.18
CA SER A 175 0.79 4.17 29.16
C SER A 175 2.26 3.95 28.79
N GLU A 176 2.84 2.82 29.22
CA GLU A 176 4.24 2.48 28.91
C GLU A 176 4.39 2.02 27.46
N GLN A 177 3.49 1.16 26.97
CA GLN A 177 3.46 0.76 25.56
C GLN A 177 3.29 1.97 24.62
N LYS A 178 2.46 2.96 24.99
CA LYS A 178 2.33 4.22 24.22
C LYS A 178 3.67 4.94 24.09
N ASN A 179 4.45 5.03 25.15
CA ASN A 179 5.79 5.63 25.11
C ASN A 179 6.71 4.83 24.19
N THR A 180 6.71 3.49 24.28
CA THR A 180 7.52 2.63 23.41
C THR A 180 7.12 2.76 21.95
N ILE A 181 5.82 2.88 21.63
CA ILE A 181 5.32 3.11 20.27
C ILE A 181 5.89 4.42 19.73
N VAL A 182 5.85 5.52 20.52
CA VAL A 182 6.41 6.81 20.11
C VAL A 182 7.91 6.71 19.85
N LEU A 183 8.66 6.00 20.71
CA LEU A 183 10.09 5.75 20.48
C LEU A 183 10.33 4.94 19.20
N LYS A 184 9.50 3.94 18.93
CA LYS A 184 9.59 3.14 17.71
C LYS A 184 9.29 3.95 16.46
N ILE A 185 8.31 4.85 16.50
CA ILE A 185 8.01 5.80 15.41
C ILE A 185 9.26 6.64 15.11
N ARG A 186 9.85 7.27 16.13
CA ARG A 186 11.08 8.07 15.95
C ARG A 186 12.26 7.27 15.41
N ALA A 187 12.38 6.01 15.80
CA ALA A 187 13.42 5.13 15.29
C ALA A 187 13.21 4.80 13.80
N VAL A 188 11.96 4.62 13.37
CA VAL A 188 11.64 4.43 11.95
C VAL A 188 11.89 5.71 11.16
N GLU A 189 11.43 6.87 11.66
CA GLU A 189 11.69 8.18 11.05
C GLU A 189 13.19 8.44 10.90
N GLY A 190 14.00 8.16 11.92
CA GLY A 190 15.45 8.34 11.83
C GLY A 190 16.18 7.35 10.92
N ALA A 191 15.58 6.20 10.63
CA ALA A 191 16.19 5.18 9.77
C ALA A 191 15.81 5.33 8.28
N MET A 192 14.64 5.90 8.01
CA MET A 192 13.97 5.90 6.69
C MET A 192 13.53 7.29 6.20
N GLY A 193 13.55 8.31 7.07
CA GLY A 193 13.17 9.69 6.75
C GLY A 193 14.34 10.56 6.30
#